data_AF-A0A9D6KVJ9-F1
#
_entry.id   AF-A0A9D6KVJ9-F1
#
_cell.length_a   1.000
_cell.length_b   1.000
_cell.length_c   1.000
_cell.angle_alpha   90.00
_cell.angle_beta   90.00
_cell.angle_gamma   90.00
#
_symmetry.space_group_name_H-M   'P 1'
#
loop_
_entity.id
_entity.type
_entity.pdbx_description
1 polymer ?
#
loop_
_entity_poly.entity_id
_entity_poly.type
_entity_poly.pdbx_seq_one_letter_code
_entity_poly.pdbx_strand_id
1 'polypeptide(L)'
;MNLLFICSRNQWRSPTAEAIFKSMSGIQVRSGGTENSARIRVSEKMVLWADLVFVMEKKHKTRLVEKFSSTATAQVRVTANFRNK
;
A
#
# COMPACT_ATOMS: atom_id res chain seq x y z
N MET A 1 6.27 -9.75 9.70
CA MET A 1 6.11 -8.31 9.41
C MET A 1 5.33 -8.18 8.11
N ASN A 2 4.20 -7.48 8.14
CA ASN A 2 3.24 -7.35 7.05
C ASN A 2 3.35 -5.95 6.42
N LEU A 3 3.67 -5.91 5.13
CA LEU A 3 3.85 -4.68 4.36
C LEU A 3 2.71 -4.52 3.36
N LEU A 4 2.12 -3.32 3.32
CA LEU A 4 1.08 -2.97 2.35
C LEU A 4 1.52 -1.81 1.46
N PHE A 5 1.58 -2.03 0.16
CA PHE A 5 1.93 -1.01 -0.83
C PHE A 5 0.69 -0.44 -1.52
N ILE A 6 0.52 0.89 -1.47
CA ILE A 6 -0.67 1.56 -1.99
C ILE A 6 -0.28 2.57 -3.07
N CYS A 7 -0.96 2.50 -4.21
CA CYS A 7 -0.92 3.54 -5.24
C CYS A 7 -2.35 3.93 -5.69
N SER A 8 -2.49 4.67 -6.78
CA SER A 8 -3.82 5.06 -7.28
C SER A 8 -4.61 3.85 -7.80
N ARG A 9 -4.08 3.17 -8.84
CA ARG A 9 -4.80 2.14 -9.62
C ARG A 9 -4.35 0.69 -9.38
N ASN A 10 -3.32 0.46 -8.58
CA ASN A 10 -2.70 -0.86 -8.42
C ASN A 10 -2.29 -1.50 -9.77
N GLN A 11 -1.65 -0.74 -10.66
CA GLN A 11 -1.26 -1.24 -11.98
C GLN A 11 0.25 -1.33 -12.16
N TRP A 12 1.01 -0.32 -11.76
CA TRP A 12 2.45 -0.25 -12.06
C TRP A 12 3.28 -0.28 -10.78
N ARG A 13 3.27 0.80 -10.00
CA ARG A 13 4.23 0.97 -8.87
C ARG A 13 3.99 0.04 -7.69
N SER A 14 2.73 -0.15 -7.28
CA SER A 14 2.43 -1.01 -6.13
C SER A 14 2.56 -2.51 -6.42
N PRO A 15 2.20 -3.04 -7.61
CA PRO A 15 2.51 -4.43 -7.96
C PRO A 15 4.02 -4.70 -8.11
N THR A 16 4.79 -3.74 -8.65
CA THR A 16 6.25 -3.87 -8.72
C THR A 16 6.87 -3.96 -7.34
N ALA A 17 6.46 -3.10 -6.39
CA ALA A 17 6.91 -3.20 -5.01
C ALA A 17 6.55 -4.56 -4.39
N GLU A 18 5.32 -5.04 -4.61
CA GLU A 18 4.93 -6.37 -4.15
C GLU A 18 5.85 -7.46 -4.69
N ALA A 19 6.13 -7.47 -6.00
CA ALA A 19 7.03 -8.45 -6.62
C ALA A 19 8.46 -8.40 -6.07
N ILE A 20 9.00 -7.19 -5.84
CA ILE A 20 10.35 -7.00 -5.30
C ILE A 20 10.46 -7.52 -3.87
N PHE A 21 9.49 -7.19 -3.01
CA PHE A 21 9.54 -7.55 -1.60
C PHE A 21 9.04 -8.97 -1.32
N LYS A 22 8.30 -9.59 -2.24
CA LYS A 22 7.80 -10.97 -2.09
C LYS A 22 8.91 -12.02 -2.00
N SER A 23 10.10 -11.74 -2.53
CA SER A 23 11.25 -12.64 -2.45
C SER A 23 11.99 -12.59 -1.10
N MET A 24 11.66 -11.64 -0.23
CA MET A 24 12.34 -11.48 1.06
C MET A 24 11.72 -12.41 2.11
N SER A 25 12.56 -13.25 2.72
CA SER A 25 12.14 -14.17 3.78
C SER A 25 11.72 -13.44 5.06
N GLY A 26 10.59 -13.85 5.65
CA GLY A 26 10.10 -13.32 6.93
C GLY A 26 9.21 -12.08 6.84
N ILE A 27 8.93 -11.59 5.63
CA ILE A 27 7.94 -10.53 5.39
C ILE A 27 6.79 -11.04 4.53
N GLN A 28 5.58 -10.58 4.83
CA GLN A 28 4.42 -10.77 3.96
C GLN A 28 4.10 -9.45 3.28
N VAL A 29 3.81 -9.50 1.99
CA VAL A 29 3.62 -8.30 1.20
C VAL A 29 2.31 -8.35 0.46
N ARG A 30 1.58 -7.24 0.50
CA ARG A 30 0.35 -7.03 -0.25
C ARG A 30 0.38 -5.67 -0.92
N SER A 31 -0.41 -5.51 -1.97
CA SER A 31 -0.61 -4.24 -2.65
C SER A 31 -2.09 -3.92 -2.89
N GLY A 32 -2.41 -2.62 -2.92
CA GLY A 32 -3.76 -2.13 -3.17
C GLY A 32 -3.77 -0.77 -3.86
N GLY A 33 -4.96 -0.33 -4.26
CA GLY A 33 -5.19 0.97 -4.90
C GLY A 33 -6.26 1.78 -4.19
N THR A 34 -6.09 3.10 -4.14
CA THR A 34 -7.05 4.02 -3.51
C THR A 34 -8.25 4.33 -4.41
N GLU A 35 -8.09 4.24 -5.74
CA GLU A 35 -9.16 4.56 -6.69
C GLU A 35 -10.18 3.43 -6.84
N ASN A 36 -11.40 3.79 -7.27
CA ASN A 36 -12.44 2.81 -7.57
C ASN A 36 -12.09 1.94 -8.79
N SER A 37 -11.32 2.50 -9.73
CA SER A 37 -10.79 1.80 -10.90
C SER A 37 -9.53 0.99 -10.61
N ALA A 38 -9.13 0.86 -9.34
CA ALA A 38 -7.99 0.04 -8.98
C ALA A 38 -8.28 -1.44 -9.20
N ARG A 39 -7.31 -2.18 -9.75
CA ARG A 39 -7.41 -3.63 -9.94
C ARG A 39 -7.70 -4.36 -8.64
N ILE A 40 -7.01 -3.95 -7.58
CA ILE A 40 -7.24 -4.41 -6.21
C ILE A 40 -7.46 -3.16 -5.38
N ARG A 41 -8.67 -2.98 -4.84
CA ARG A 41 -9.02 -1.83 -4.03
C ARG A 41 -8.55 -2.02 -2.59
N VAL A 42 -7.97 -0.97 -2.00
CA VAL A 42 -7.64 -0.99 -0.58
C VAL A 42 -8.91 -1.11 0.25
N SER A 43 -8.91 -2.07 1.17
CA SER A 43 -9.99 -2.32 2.12
C SER A 43 -9.47 -2.17 3.55
N GLU A 44 -10.38 -1.98 4.50
CA GLU A 44 -10.03 -1.83 5.91
C GLU A 44 -9.26 -3.05 6.44
N LYS A 45 -9.68 -4.26 6.05
CA LYS A 45 -8.99 -5.51 6.42
C LYS A 45 -7.53 -5.54 5.96
N MET A 46 -7.21 -4.92 4.82
CA MET A 46 -5.82 -4.82 4.35
C MET A 46 -5.00 -3.88 5.23
N VAL A 47 -5.60 -2.76 5.65
CA VAL A 47 -4.94 -1.77 6.51
C VAL A 47 -4.70 -2.35 7.91
N LEU A 48 -5.69 -3.06 8.46
CA LEU A 48 -5.57 -3.75 9.75
C LEU A 48 -4.55 -4.88 9.76
N TRP A 49 -4.42 -5.58 8.64
CA TRP A 49 -3.44 -6.67 8.50
C TRP A 49 -2.00 -6.15 8.42
N ALA A 50 -1.80 -4.92 7.96
CA ALA A 50 -0.48 -4.36 7.71
C ALA A 50 0.14 -3.80 8.99
N ASP A 51 1.41 -4.12 9.24
CA ASP A 51 2.21 -3.45 10.27
C ASP A 51 2.72 -2.09 9.74
N LEU A 52 3.08 -2.07 8.45
CA LEU A 52 3.62 -0.92 7.74
C LEU A 52 2.91 -0.72 6.41
N VAL A 53 2.43 0.51 6.19
CA VAL A 53 1.78 0.90 4.93
C VAL A 53 2.67 1.87 4.18
N PHE A 54 3.05 1.51 2.97
CA PHE A 54 3.82 2.34 2.06
C PHE A 54 2.92 2.93 0.99
N VAL A 55 2.84 4.26 0.97
CA VAL A 55 2.13 4.98 -0.09
C VAL A 55 3.12 5.63 -1.06
N MET A 56 2.75 5.69 -2.34
CA MET A 56 3.62 6.27 -3.37
C MET A 56 3.66 7.80 -3.35
N GLU A 57 2.58 8.43 -2.90
CA GLU A 57 2.44 9.88 -2.88
C GLU A 57 1.74 10.33 -1.60
N LYS A 58 2.04 11.56 -1.14
CA LYS A 58 1.39 12.16 0.04
C LYS A 58 -0.14 12.17 -0.10
N LYS A 59 -0.66 12.40 -1.30
CA LYS A 59 -2.11 12.39 -1.59
C LYS A 59 -2.78 11.05 -1.27
N HIS A 60 -2.06 9.95 -1.45
CA HIS A 60 -2.58 8.62 -1.10
C HIS A 60 -2.63 8.45 0.41
N LYS A 61 -1.65 8.98 1.16
CA LYS A 61 -1.70 9.01 2.63
C LYS A 61 -2.93 9.77 3.11
N THR A 62 -3.17 10.97 2.58
CA THR A 62 -4.33 11.78 2.95
C THR A 62 -5.63 11.01 2.72
N ARG A 63 -5.86 10.48 1.51
CA ARG A 63 -7.06 9.68 1.22
C ARG A 63 -7.20 8.44 2.11
N LEU A 64 -6.09 7.80 2.46
CA LEU A 64 -6.10 6.63 3.33
C LEU A 64 -6.52 7.02 4.75
N VAL A 65 -5.94 8.09 5.29
CA VAL A 65 -6.26 8.61 6.62
C VAL A 65 -7.69 9.13 6.65
N GLU A 66 -8.16 9.86 5.64
CA GLU A 66 -9.56 10.31 5.59
C GLU A 66 -10.55 9.15 5.57
N LYS A 67 -10.21 8.06 4.87
CA LYS A 67 -11.12 6.92 4.69
C LYS A 67 -11.04 5.87 5.80
N PHE A 68 -9.91 5.77 6.48
CA PHE A 68 -9.62 4.73 7.48
C PHE A 68 -9.02 5.31 8.78
N SER A 69 -9.27 6.58 9.08
CA SER A 69 -8.74 7.31 10.27
C SER A 69 -9.01 6.58 11.58
N SER A 70 -10.19 5.96 11.71
CA SER A 70 -10.63 5.24 12.90
C SER A 70 -9.98 3.86 13.06
N THR A 71 -9.41 3.30 11.99
CA THR A 71 -9.04 1.88 11.93
C THR A 71 -7.54 1.67 11.62
N ALA A 72 -6.81 2.74 11.31
CA ALA A 72 -5.40 2.68 10.98
C ALA A 72 -4.51 2.60 12.23
N THR A 73 -4.22 1.39 12.70
CA THR A 73 -3.14 1.14 13.68
C THR A 73 -1.75 1.11 13.02
N ALA A 74 -1.71 0.89 11.70
CA ALA A 74 -0.49 0.71 10.93
C ALA A 74 0.30 2.01 10.71
N GLN A 75 1.64 1.93 10.73
CA GLN A 75 2.49 3.09 10.44
C GLN A 75 2.48 3.40 8.94
N VAL A 76 1.87 4.54 8.56
CA VAL A 76 1.81 5.00 7.15
C VAL A 76 3.02 5.84 6.77
N ARG A 77 3.88 5.29 5.91
CA ARG A 77 5.09 5.93 5.36
C ARG A 77 4.90 6.24 3.88
N VAL A 78 5.39 7.41 3.47
CA VAL A 78 5.48 7.79 2.04
C VAL A 78 6.82 7.30 1.53
N THR A 79 6.83 6.50 0.47
CA THR A 79 8.08 5.95 -0.10
C THR A 79 8.36 6.50 -1.49
N ALA A 80 9.65 6.61 -1.82
CA ALA A 80 10.12 7.16 -3.08
C ALA A 80 9.92 6.15 -4.22
N ASN A 81 9.04 6.53 -5.16
CA ASN A 81 8.91 6.09 -6.55
C ASN A 81 9.62 4.78 -6.94
N PHE A 82 8.93 3.64 -6.84
CA PHE A 82 9.29 2.42 -7.57
C PHE A 82 9.04 2.64 -9.06
N ARG A 83 9.96 3.32 -9.74
CA ARG A 83 10.00 3.38 -11.21
C ARG A 83 10.74 2.13 -11.68
N ASN A 84 10.06 1.27 -12.44
CA ASN A 84 10.77 0.39 -13.37
C ASN A 84 11.60 1.29 -14.28
N LYS A 85 12.92 1.15 -14.26
CA LYS A 85 13.74 1.54 -15.41
C LYS A 85 13.49 0.54 -16.53
#